data_AF-T2JEB7-F1
#
_entry.id   AF-T2JEB7-F1
#
_cell.length_a   1.000
_cell.length_b   1.000
_cell.length_c   1.000
_cell.angle_alpha   90.00
_cell.angle_beta   90.00
_cell.angle_gamma   90.00
#
_symmetry.space_group_name_H-M   'P 1'
#
loop_
_entity.id
_entity.type
_entity.pdbx_description
1 polymer ?
#
loop_
_entity_poly.entity_id
_entity_poly.type
_entity_poly.pdbx_seq_one_letter_code
_entity_poly.pdbx_strand_id
1 'polypeptide(L)' 'MDTINIRLAQLSDAEDIATFNQIMAKETEEKVLLPDVVLAGVNTLLKNPSQGFYIVAEIDFKVVGCLMDYKGVE' A
#
# COMPACT_ATOMS: atom_id res chain seq x y z
N MET A 1 11.57 -3.18 -22.44
CA MET A 1 11.86 -3.22 -21.00
C MET A 1 10.95 -2.17 -20.42
N ASP A 2 9.91 -2.60 -19.71
CA ASP A 2 8.95 -1.64 -19.16
C ASP A 2 9.64 -0.89 -18.02
N THR A 3 9.45 0.42 -17.99
CA THR A 3 10.14 1.28 -17.01
C THR A 3 9.37 1.24 -15.71
N ILE A 4 10.05 0.87 -14.62
CA ILE A 4 9.46 0.91 -13.28
C ILE A 4 9.52 2.34 -12.76
N ASN A 5 8.36 2.90 -12.44
CA ASN A 5 8.24 4.19 -11.76
C ASN A 5 8.01 3.96 -10.27
N ILE A 6 8.89 4.52 -9.42
CA ILE A 6 8.73 4.47 -7.96
C ILE A 6 8.21 5.82 -7.48
N ARG A 7 7.04 5.84 -6.85
CA ARG A 7 6.39 7.08 -6.41
C ARG A 7 5.68 6.90 -5.07
N LEU A 8 5.34 8.01 -4.41
CA LEU A 8 4.39 7.97 -3.30
C LEU A 8 3.02 7.51 -3.80
N ALA A 9 2.34 6.74 -2.97
CA ALA A 9 0.97 6.31 -3.23
C ALA A 9 0.00 7.50 -3.20
N GLN A 10 -1.04 7.39 -4.01
CA GLN A 10 -2.18 8.29 -4.08
C GLN A 10 -3.44 7.55 -3.63
N LEU A 11 -4.52 8.29 -3.35
CA LEU A 11 -5.80 7.68 -2.94
C LEU A 11 -6.34 6.68 -3.97
N SER A 12 -6.04 6.85 -5.25
CA SER A 12 -6.41 5.92 -6.31
C SER A 12 -5.75 4.54 -6.19
N ASP A 13 -4.63 4.45 -5.49
CA ASP A 13 -3.90 3.18 -5.32
C ASP A 13 -4.41 2.35 -4.13
N ALA A 14 -5.39 2.86 -3.37
CA ALA A 14 -5.79 2.28 -2.09
C ALA A 14 -6.31 0.83 -2.20
N GLU A 15 -7.04 0.50 -3.26
CA GLU A 15 -7.57 -0.85 -3.48
C GLU A 15 -6.46 -1.85 -3.83
N ASP A 16 -5.51 -1.46 -4.68
CA ASP A 16 -4.35 -2.28 -5.03
C ASP A 16 -3.48 -2.55 -3.79
N ILE A 17 -3.20 -1.50 -3.01
CA ILE A 17 -2.42 -1.60 -1.76
C ILE A 17 -3.14 -2.50 -0.74
N ALA A 18 -4.45 -2.34 -0.56
CA ALA A 18 -5.22 -3.17 0.35
C ALA A 18 -5.16 -4.66 -0.06
N THR A 19 -5.31 -4.92 -1.36
CA THR A 19 -5.19 -6.27 -1.93
C THR A 19 -3.80 -6.86 -1.67
N PHE A 20 -2.73 -6.10 -1.89
CA PHE A 20 -1.37 -6.56 -1.61
C PHE A 20 -1.14 -6.86 -0.13
N ASN A 21 -1.63 -6.01 0.78
CA ASN A 21 -1.53 -6.27 2.22
C ASN A 21 -2.28 -7.55 2.63
N GLN A 22 -3.45 -7.83 2.03
CA GLN A 22 -4.21 -9.06 2.27
C GLN A 22 -3.46 -10.30 1.79
N ILE A 23 -2.95 -10.28 0.56
CA ILE A 23 -2.21 -11.40 -0.03
C ILE A 23 -0.94 -11.66 0.79
N MET A 24 -0.20 -10.60 1.11
CA MET A 24 1.02 -10.68 1.93
C MET A 24 0.74 -11.30 3.29
N ALA A 25 -0.25 -10.80 4.04
CA ALA A 25 -0.61 -11.34 5.35
C ALA A 25 -1.05 -12.80 5.28
N LYS A 26 -1.69 -13.22 4.18
CA LYS A 26 -2.07 -14.61 3.99
C LYS A 26 -0.87 -15.50 3.67
N GLU A 27 0.07 -15.02 2.87
CA GLU A 27 1.25 -15.77 2.45
C GLU A 27 2.27 -15.93 3.58
N THR A 28 2.54 -14.86 4.35
CA THR A 28 3.63 -14.83 5.32
C THR A 28 3.18 -15.18 6.75
N GLU A 29 1.92 -14.92 7.09
CA GLU A 29 1.39 -15.05 8.45
C GLU A 29 0.13 -15.94 8.53
N GLU A 30 -0.30 -16.55 7.41
CA GLU A 30 -1.55 -17.31 7.27
C GLU A 30 -2.85 -16.55 7.64
N LYS A 31 -2.79 -15.23 7.81
CA LYS A 31 -3.90 -14.39 8.24
C LYS A 31 -4.81 -14.00 7.07
N VAL A 32 -6.12 -14.09 7.28
CA VAL A 32 -7.13 -13.55 6.36
C VAL A 32 -7.60 -12.22 6.92
N LEU A 33 -7.18 -11.13 6.30
CA LEU A 33 -7.62 -9.79 6.71
C LEU A 33 -8.96 -9.43 6.06
N LEU A 34 -9.83 -8.75 6.82
CA LEU A 34 -11.13 -8.30 6.34
C LEU A 34 -10.96 -7.16 5.30
N PRO A 35 -11.48 -7.31 4.07
CA PRO A 35 -11.25 -6.35 2.99
C PRO A 35 -11.58 -4.90 3.38
N ASP A 36 -12.78 -4.67 3.93
CA ASP A 36 -13.25 -3.33 4.28
C ASP A 36 -12.39 -2.66 5.36
N VAL A 37 -11.86 -3.47 6.30
CA VAL A 37 -11.02 -2.98 7.40
C VAL A 37 -9.63 -2.59 6.88
N VAL A 38 -9.03 -3.42 6.02
CA VAL A 38 -7.74 -3.12 5.41
C VAL A 38 -7.84 -1.89 4.52
N LEU A 39 -8.87 -1.83 3.68
CA LEU A 39 -9.10 -0.69 2.80
C LEU A 39 -9.32 0.61 3.60
N ALA A 40 -10.09 0.56 4.70
CA ALA A 40 -10.27 1.71 5.59
C ALA A 40 -8.94 2.15 6.23
N GLY A 41 -8.10 1.21 6.65
CA GLY A 41 -6.76 1.47 7.21
C GLY A 41 -5.83 2.15 6.20
N VAL A 42 -5.74 1.59 4.99
CA VAL A 42 -4.95 2.16 3.88
C VAL A 42 -5.42 3.57 3.55
N ASN A 43 -6.73 3.77 3.39
CA ASN A 43 -7.32 5.09 3.14
C ASN A 43 -7.00 6.09 4.25
N THR A 44 -7.01 5.64 5.50
CA THR A 44 -6.70 6.50 6.66
C THR A 44 -5.25 6.95 6.61
N LEU A 45 -4.30 6.06 6.33
CA LEU A 45 -2.89 6.40 6.25
C LEU A 45 -2.62 7.37 5.09
N LEU A 46 -3.17 7.10 3.90
CA LEU A 46 -3.00 7.96 2.72
C LEU A 46 -3.56 9.37 2.92
N LYS A 47 -4.61 9.53 3.75
CA LYS A 47 -5.18 10.84 4.11
C LYS A 47 -4.40 11.55 5.22
N ASN A 48 -3.59 10.84 5.99
CA ASN A 48 -2.88 11.37 7.15
C ASN A 48 -1.37 11.07 7.06
N PRO A 49 -0.61 11.81 6.24
CA PRO A 49 0.82 11.56 6.03
C PRO A 49 1.70 11.62 7.29
N SER A 50 1.19 12.22 8.38
CA SER A 50 1.87 12.24 9.68
C SER A 50 1.90 10.87 10.37
N GLN A 51 1.06 9.91 9.95
CA GLN A 51 1.00 8.57 10.51
C GLN A 51 1.86 7.56 9.73
N GLY A 52 2.34 7.95 8.54
CA GLY A 52 3.11 7.10 7.64
C GLY A 52 2.72 7.36 6.18
N PHE A 53 3.39 6.65 5.27
CA PHE A 53 3.15 6.76 3.83
C PHE A 53 3.41 5.42 3.13
N TYR A 54 2.78 5.25 1.98
CA TYR A 54 3.09 4.14 1.08
C TYR A 54 3.95 4.63 -0.09
N ILE A 55 4.93 3.82 -0.46
CA ILE A 55 5.65 3.90 -1.74
C ILE A 55 5.09 2.80 -2.63
N VAL A 56 4.87 3.10 -3.90
CA VAL A 56 4.41 2.13 -4.90
C VAL A 56 5.40 2.01 -6.06
N ALA A 57 5.49 0.80 -6.60
CA ALA A 57 6.10 0.53 -7.89
C ALA A 57 4.99 0.44 -8.95
N GLU A 58 5.14 1.19 -10.04
CA GLU A 58 4.18 1.27 -11.14
C GLU A 58 4.83 0.87 -12.46
N ILE A 59 4.13 0.04 -13.24
CA ILE A 59 4.47 -0.34 -14.61
C ILE A 59 3.21 -0.16 -15.45
N ASP A 60 3.31 0.55 -16.58
CA ASP A 60 2.18 0.80 -17.49
C ASP A 60 0.90 1.27 -16.77
N PHE A 61 1.06 2.24 -15.86
CA PHE A 61 0.00 2.83 -15.03
C PHE A 61 -0.67 1.87 -14.04
N LYS A 62 -0.09 0.68 -13.84
CA LYS A 62 -0.57 -0.30 -12.87
C LYS A 62 0.40 -0.42 -11.71
N VAL A 63 -0.13 -0.35 -10.49
CA VAL A 63 0.64 -0.64 -9.28
C VAL A 63 0.97 -2.14 -9.25
N VAL A 64 2.25 -2.48 -9.14
CA VAL A 64 2.76 -3.86 -9.13
C VAL A 64 3.39 -4.26 -7.79
N GLY A 65 3.52 -3.31 -6.86
CA GLY A 65 3.98 -3.57 -5.50
C GLY A 65 3.94 -2.31 -4.65
N CYS A 66 3.98 -2.49 -3.33
CA CYS A 66 3.97 -1.39 -2.38
C CYS A 66 4.82 -1.69 -1.14
N LEU A 67 5.30 -0.62 -0.49
CA LEU A 67 5.95 -0.65 0.81
C LEU A 67 5.31 0.42 1.69
N MET A 68 5.01 0.07 2.94
CA MET A 68 4.59 1.03 3.96
C MET A 68 5.80 1.41 4.80
N ASP A 69 5.97 2.71 5.04
CA ASP A 69 6.97 3.21 5.97
C ASP A 69 6.40 4.40 6.76
N TYR A 70 7.04 4.75 7.86
CA TYR A 70 6.70 5.92 8.66
C TYR A 70 7.99 6.58 9.11
N LYS A 71 8.04 7.92 9.06
CA LYS A 71 9.14 8.63 9.70
C LYS A 71 8.91 8.65 11.21
N GLY A 72 9.79 7.97 11.95
CA GLY A 72 9.92 8.16 13.39
C GLY A 72 10.28 9.61 13.70
N VAL A 73 9.69 10.17 14.75
CA VAL A 73 10.12 11.45 15.33
C VAL A 73 11.45 11.17 16.03
N GLU A 74 12.55 11.72 15.50
CA GLU A 74 13.81 11.85 16.25
C GLU A 74 13.68 12.93 17.34
#